data_AF-A0A348SD97-F1
#
_entry.id   AF-A0A348SD97-F1
#
_cell.length_a   1.000
_cell.length_b   1.000
_cell.length_c   1.000
_cell.angle_alpha   90.00
_cell.angle_beta   90.00
_cell.angle_gamma   90.00
#
_symmetry.space_group_name_H-M   'P 1'
#
loop_
_entity.id
_entity.type
_entity.pdbx_description
1 polymer ?
#
loop_
_entity_poly.entity_id
_entity_poly.type
_entity_poly.pdbx_seq_one_letter_code
_entity_poly.pdbx_strand_id
1 'polypeptide(L)'
;REGFNTFYLNFNNRYAPVNDVRVRQAIAQALDRQRIVDLFYPSGTTLATHVPPCVIDGACVGEAWYAQDLVTARALLTEAGYPNGIDLTLSLRETPRAFLPDPVAVATDIQAQLAAVGIRVTLDVQEAGGYIGKLLSGELRGASFSAALPDYPEAWNSLGIDFGSTSGPAHGDQYPRLVALLDEAQRESDPAAREALFTQINNEIRTQVPVVPIANGASLIVTRAEVRGLVASPVAMERFSAVSVEGSNTFTWLQGGEPAGLYCMDEEDREAVRICAQVMEGLYGYAVGGTAAEPRLATECVASADGLVVECALRRDVRFHNGARLDAGDVLDSFAAAWDCTHPLHVGRTGNFRGWSWIMGTLNADACGE
;
A
#
# COMPACT_ATOMS: atom_id res chain seq x y z
N ARG A 1 11.09 9.32 -7.36
CA ARG A 1 10.40 9.60 -6.09
C ARG A 1 10.60 8.44 -5.14
N GLU A 2 10.62 8.70 -3.83
CA GLU A 2 10.71 7.66 -2.81
C GLU A 2 9.56 6.65 -2.95
N GLY A 3 9.82 5.42 -2.50
CA GLY A 3 8.88 4.31 -2.63
C GLY A 3 7.73 4.41 -1.63
N PHE A 4 6.54 4.78 -2.12
CA PHE A 4 5.27 4.61 -1.40
C PHE A 4 4.72 3.18 -1.60
N ASN A 5 5.56 2.21 -1.25
CA ASN A 5 5.33 0.77 -1.38
C ASN A 5 6.39 0.03 -0.57
N THR A 6 6.13 -1.24 -0.28
CA THR A 6 7.15 -2.14 0.27
C THR A 6 7.09 -3.47 -0.44
N PHE A 7 8.12 -3.79 -1.23
CA PHE A 7 8.29 -5.14 -1.75
C PHE A 7 8.73 -6.09 -0.64
N TYR A 8 8.10 -7.27 -0.59
CA TYR A 8 8.41 -8.28 0.41
C TYR A 8 8.35 -9.71 -0.15
N LEU A 9 9.07 -10.60 0.54
CA LEU A 9 8.89 -12.05 0.43
C LEU A 9 7.76 -12.47 1.37
N ASN A 10 6.65 -12.94 0.82
CA ASN A 10 5.48 -13.42 1.55
C ASN A 10 5.63 -14.88 1.98
N PHE A 11 4.98 -15.27 3.09
CA PHE A 11 4.80 -16.66 3.49
C PHE A 11 3.33 -17.00 3.70
N ASN A 12 2.91 -18.14 3.19
CA ASN A 12 1.60 -18.72 3.51
C ASN A 12 1.74 -19.70 4.67
N ASN A 13 1.41 -19.25 5.89
CA ASN A 13 1.65 -19.99 7.13
C ASN A 13 0.79 -21.27 7.29
N ARG A 14 -0.09 -21.60 6.34
CA ARG A 14 -0.87 -22.86 6.34
C ARG A 14 -0.05 -24.06 5.90
N TYR A 15 1.06 -23.82 5.21
CA TYR A 15 1.80 -24.87 4.52
C TYR A 15 3.19 -25.06 5.12
N ALA A 16 3.52 -26.31 5.42
CA ALA A 16 4.89 -26.67 5.78
C ALA A 16 5.87 -26.38 4.62
N PRO A 17 7.13 -26.01 4.92
CA PRO A 17 7.69 -25.83 6.26
C PRO A 17 7.50 -24.42 6.85
N VAL A 18 6.95 -23.47 6.08
CA VAL A 18 6.82 -22.07 6.49
C VAL A 18 5.66 -21.81 7.47
N ASN A 19 4.90 -22.83 7.86
CA ASN A 19 3.97 -22.77 8.97
C ASN A 19 4.69 -22.62 10.33
N ASP A 20 5.93 -23.10 10.45
CA ASP A 20 6.78 -22.86 11.62
C ASP A 20 7.42 -21.46 11.56
N VAL A 21 7.15 -20.64 12.58
CA VAL A 21 7.70 -19.28 12.70
C VAL A 21 9.23 -19.26 12.69
N ARG A 22 9.88 -20.29 13.23
CA ARG A 22 11.36 -20.38 13.29
C ARG A 22 11.95 -20.55 11.89
N VAL A 23 11.26 -21.24 10.99
CA VAL A 23 11.65 -21.34 9.57
C VAL A 23 11.57 -19.98 8.90
N ARG A 24 10.49 -19.22 9.14
CA ARG A 24 10.34 -17.87 8.58
C ARG A 24 11.39 -16.90 9.13
N GLN A 25 11.65 -16.93 10.44
CA GLN A 25 12.73 -16.16 11.09
C GLN A 25 14.11 -16.53 10.55
N ALA A 26 14.38 -17.81 10.29
CA ALA A 26 15.62 -18.24 9.65
C ALA A 26 15.79 -17.65 8.25
N ILE A 27 14.72 -17.65 7.44
CA ILE A 27 14.72 -17.02 6.11
C ILE A 27 14.97 -15.51 6.23
N ALA A 28 14.30 -14.83 7.17
CA ALA A 28 14.47 -13.39 7.37
C ALA A 28 15.90 -12.99 7.72
N GLN A 29 16.61 -13.81 8.50
CA GLN A 29 18.01 -13.58 8.88
C GLN A 29 19.03 -14.09 7.84
N ALA A 30 18.64 -14.98 6.94
CA ALA A 30 19.54 -15.48 5.91
C ALA A 30 19.78 -14.45 4.78
N LEU A 31 18.92 -13.44 4.64
CA LEU A 31 18.93 -12.50 3.53
C LEU A 31 19.75 -11.23 3.82
N ASP A 32 20.77 -10.99 3.01
CA ASP A 32 21.35 -9.69 2.72
C ASP A 32 20.41 -8.93 1.78
N ARG A 33 19.50 -8.18 2.40
CA ARG A 33 18.47 -7.38 1.71
C ARG A 33 19.05 -6.10 1.11
N GLN A 34 20.12 -5.55 1.70
CA GLN A 34 20.78 -4.36 1.16
C GLN A 34 21.43 -4.69 -0.18
N ARG A 35 22.07 -5.85 -0.31
CA ARG A 35 22.60 -6.33 -1.59
C ARG A 35 21.54 -6.42 -2.69
N ILE A 36 20.31 -6.84 -2.36
CA ILE A 36 19.22 -6.89 -3.33
C ILE A 36 18.87 -5.48 -3.82
N VAL A 37 18.77 -4.52 -2.90
CA VAL A 37 18.51 -3.10 -3.23
C VAL A 37 19.64 -2.56 -4.12
N ASP A 38 20.89 -2.77 -3.74
CA ASP A 38 22.05 -2.19 -4.44
C ASP A 38 22.24 -2.75 -5.85
N LEU A 39 21.92 -4.02 -6.08
CA LEU A 39 22.15 -4.70 -7.36
C LEU A 39 20.99 -4.56 -8.35
N PHE A 40 19.74 -4.56 -7.87
CA PHE A 40 18.58 -4.75 -8.75
C PHE A 40 17.65 -3.53 -8.80
N TYR A 41 17.85 -2.52 -7.95
CA TYR A 41 16.96 -1.37 -7.90
C TYR A 41 17.61 -0.08 -8.43
N PRO A 42 16.81 0.83 -9.00
CA PRO A 42 17.30 2.14 -9.41
C PRO A 42 17.60 3.02 -8.18
N SER A 43 18.42 4.05 -8.40
CA SER A 43 18.70 5.08 -7.40
C SER A 43 17.42 5.71 -6.84
N GLY A 44 17.43 6.00 -5.54
CA GLY A 44 16.28 6.50 -4.79
C GLY A 44 15.43 5.40 -4.14
N THR A 45 15.72 4.12 -4.41
CA THR A 45 15.16 3.00 -3.65
C THR A 45 15.84 2.92 -2.29
N THR A 46 15.08 2.64 -1.23
CA THR A 46 15.60 2.46 0.12
C THR A 46 15.37 1.03 0.62
N LEU A 47 16.25 0.57 1.51
CA LEU A 47 16.06 -0.68 2.25
C LEU A 47 14.83 -0.54 3.16
N ALA A 48 13.91 -1.50 3.08
CA ALA A 48 12.76 -1.52 3.96
C ALA A 48 13.15 -1.98 5.37
N THR A 49 13.02 -1.10 6.37
CA THR A 49 13.29 -1.42 7.79
C THR A 49 12.06 -1.94 8.53
N HIS A 50 10.87 -1.70 7.97
CA HIS A 50 9.58 -2.18 8.45
C HIS A 50 8.71 -2.55 7.24
N VAL A 51 7.55 -3.19 7.46
CA VAL A 51 6.60 -3.45 6.37
C VAL A 51 5.95 -2.15 5.87
N PRO A 52 5.43 -1.23 6.70
CA PRO A 52 4.99 0.05 6.18
C PRO A 52 6.20 0.91 5.74
N PRO A 53 6.09 1.67 4.64
CA PRO A 53 7.17 2.53 4.19
C PRO A 53 7.36 3.74 5.13
N CYS A 54 8.60 4.05 5.50
CA CYS A 54 8.94 5.17 6.40
C CYS A 54 8.57 6.57 5.89
N VAL A 55 8.21 6.70 4.61
CA VAL A 55 7.68 7.96 4.05
C VAL A 55 6.28 8.30 4.59
N ILE A 56 5.60 7.31 5.20
CA ILE A 56 4.39 7.53 6.00
C ILE A 56 4.82 7.93 7.40
N ASP A 57 4.40 9.11 7.82
CA ASP A 57 4.71 9.63 9.15
C ASP A 57 4.21 8.69 10.26
N GLY A 58 5.04 8.49 11.29
CA GLY A 58 4.75 7.57 12.40
C GLY A 58 4.67 6.07 12.05
N ALA A 59 4.82 5.67 10.78
CA ALA A 59 4.57 4.28 10.39
C ALA A 59 5.71 3.31 10.74
N CYS A 60 6.96 3.79 10.75
CA CYS A 60 8.14 2.95 10.90
C CYS A 60 8.81 3.07 12.28
N VAL A 61 7.99 2.88 13.32
CA VAL A 61 8.37 2.89 14.74
C VAL A 61 8.62 1.48 15.27
N GLY A 62 9.39 1.37 16.35
CA GLY A 62 9.77 0.09 16.97
C GLY A 62 11.13 -0.44 16.51
N GLU A 63 11.31 -1.76 16.56
CA GLU A 63 12.55 -2.41 16.17
C GLU A 63 12.65 -2.56 14.65
N ALA A 64 13.73 -2.04 14.07
CA ALA A 64 14.06 -2.29 12.67
C ALA A 64 14.22 -3.79 12.37
N TRP A 65 13.97 -4.14 11.11
CA TRP A 65 14.06 -5.51 10.63
C TRP A 65 15.46 -6.12 10.79
N TYR A 66 15.51 -7.45 10.83
CA TYR A 66 16.74 -8.23 11.01
C TYR A 66 17.86 -7.84 10.03
N ALA A 67 19.08 -7.73 10.55
CA ALA A 67 20.30 -7.81 9.76
C ALA A 67 20.58 -9.27 9.35
N GLN A 68 21.45 -9.47 8.35
CA GLN A 68 21.83 -10.82 7.95
C GLN A 68 22.65 -11.50 9.07
N ASP A 69 22.21 -12.68 9.48
CA ASP A 69 22.92 -13.56 10.41
C ASP A 69 22.72 -15.03 9.99
N LEU A 70 23.71 -15.56 9.27
CA LEU A 70 23.68 -16.94 8.79
C LEU A 70 23.85 -17.98 9.91
N VAL A 71 24.45 -17.60 11.03
CA VAL A 71 24.65 -18.51 12.18
C VAL A 71 23.32 -18.73 12.87
N THR A 72 22.63 -17.64 13.20
CA THR A 72 21.30 -17.69 13.81
C THR A 72 20.28 -18.34 12.88
N ALA A 73 20.34 -18.06 11.57
CA ALA A 73 19.47 -18.72 10.60
C ALA A 73 19.61 -20.27 10.59
N ARG A 74 20.84 -20.81 10.61
CA ARG A 74 21.06 -22.27 10.70
C ARG A 74 20.60 -22.86 12.04
N ALA A 75 20.82 -22.13 13.13
CA ALA A 75 20.39 -22.56 14.46
C ALA A 75 18.87 -22.69 14.51
N LEU A 76 18.14 -21.67 14.02
CA LEU A 76 16.68 -21.68 13.94
C LEU A 76 16.15 -22.83 13.07
N LEU A 77 16.78 -23.12 11.92
CA LEU A 77 16.41 -24.29 11.10
C LEU A 77 16.61 -25.61 11.86
N THR A 78 17.71 -25.74 12.61
CA THR A 78 17.99 -26.93 13.42
C THR A 78 16.96 -27.10 14.54
N GLU A 79 16.64 -26.01 15.26
CA GLU A 79 15.61 -25.99 16.31
C GLU A 79 14.22 -26.30 15.76
N ALA A 80 13.93 -25.87 14.54
CA ALA A 80 12.71 -26.20 13.79
C ALA A 80 12.65 -27.68 13.33
N GLY A 81 13.71 -28.47 13.57
CA GLY A 81 13.78 -29.88 13.19
C GLY A 81 14.34 -30.13 11.79
N TYR A 82 14.99 -29.13 11.18
CA TYR A 82 15.57 -29.19 9.84
C TYR A 82 17.10 -28.98 9.83
N PRO A 83 17.89 -29.83 10.52
CA PRO A 83 19.36 -29.69 10.56
C PRO A 83 20.02 -29.85 9.17
N ASN A 84 19.33 -30.50 8.24
CA ASN A 84 19.79 -30.71 6.85
C ASN A 84 19.11 -29.74 5.85
N GLY A 85 18.47 -28.69 6.37
CA GLY A 85 17.73 -27.71 5.59
C GLY A 85 16.37 -28.21 5.09
N ILE A 86 15.75 -27.41 4.22
CA ILE A 86 14.39 -27.59 3.73
C ILE A 86 14.33 -27.39 2.22
N ASP A 87 13.26 -27.89 1.60
CA ASP A 87 12.85 -27.48 0.26
C ASP A 87 11.78 -26.38 0.37
N LEU A 88 11.91 -25.34 -0.44
CA LEU A 88 10.99 -24.19 -0.44
C LEU A 88 10.61 -23.83 -1.89
N THR A 89 9.31 -23.74 -2.17
CA THR A 89 8.86 -23.13 -3.42
C THR A 89 8.76 -21.61 -3.23
N LEU A 90 9.33 -20.85 -4.18
CA LEU A 90 9.17 -19.41 -4.30
C LEU A 90 8.37 -19.09 -5.56
N SER A 91 7.10 -18.70 -5.37
CA SER A 91 6.22 -18.30 -6.46
C SER A 91 6.41 -16.82 -6.81
N LEU A 92 6.49 -16.50 -8.10
CA LEU A 92 6.59 -15.12 -8.57
C LEU A 92 5.94 -14.95 -9.94
N ARG A 93 5.54 -13.73 -10.26
CA ARG A 93 5.27 -13.31 -11.65
C ARG A 93 6.45 -12.53 -12.21
N GLU A 94 6.78 -12.76 -13.47
CA GLU A 94 7.96 -12.20 -14.14
C GLU A 94 7.82 -10.72 -14.54
N THR A 95 6.60 -10.18 -14.58
CA THR A 95 6.35 -8.82 -15.06
C THR A 95 6.97 -7.75 -14.13
N PRO A 96 7.79 -6.83 -14.67
CA PRO A 96 8.35 -5.69 -13.93
C PRO A 96 7.28 -4.80 -13.30
N ARG A 97 7.54 -4.31 -12.09
CA ARG A 97 6.70 -3.34 -11.36
C ARG A 97 7.57 -2.28 -10.71
N ALA A 98 7.00 -1.13 -10.38
CA ALA A 98 7.74 -0.06 -9.71
C ALA A 98 8.38 -0.51 -8.38
N PHE A 99 7.71 -1.40 -7.63
CA PHE A 99 8.24 -1.96 -6.39
C PHE A 99 9.21 -3.14 -6.60
N LEU A 100 9.28 -3.72 -7.81
CA LEU A 100 10.13 -4.86 -8.14
C LEU A 100 10.45 -4.86 -9.66
N PRO A 101 11.54 -4.19 -10.07
CA PRO A 101 11.84 -3.98 -11.50
C PRO A 101 12.35 -5.24 -12.20
N ASP A 102 13.06 -6.13 -11.52
CA ASP A 102 13.55 -7.39 -12.07
C ASP A 102 13.20 -8.59 -11.17
N PRO A 103 11.98 -9.14 -11.27
CA PRO A 103 11.51 -10.20 -10.38
C PRO A 103 12.36 -11.47 -10.46
N VAL A 104 12.78 -11.89 -11.65
CA VAL A 104 13.49 -13.17 -11.84
C VAL A 104 14.92 -13.07 -11.32
N ALA A 105 15.62 -11.96 -11.56
CA ALA A 105 16.95 -11.77 -11.01
C ALA A 105 16.95 -11.69 -9.48
N VAL A 106 16.00 -10.96 -8.88
CA VAL A 106 15.84 -10.88 -7.43
C VAL A 106 15.52 -12.25 -6.81
N ALA A 107 14.65 -13.05 -7.45
CA ALA A 107 14.36 -14.41 -6.97
C ALA A 107 15.56 -15.35 -7.07
N THR A 108 16.34 -15.25 -8.13
CA THR A 108 17.59 -16.01 -8.30
C THR A 108 18.61 -15.64 -7.23
N ASP A 109 18.70 -14.34 -6.90
CA ASP A 109 19.58 -13.87 -5.84
C ASP A 109 19.14 -14.39 -4.47
N ILE A 110 17.84 -14.30 -4.14
CA ILE A 110 17.26 -14.87 -2.91
C ILE A 110 17.51 -16.39 -2.85
N GLN A 111 17.31 -17.13 -3.94
CA GLN A 111 17.61 -18.56 -4.02
C GLN A 111 19.08 -18.84 -3.66
N ALA A 112 20.04 -18.07 -4.21
CA ALA A 112 21.45 -18.24 -3.92
C ALA A 112 21.80 -17.93 -2.46
N GLN A 113 21.22 -16.88 -1.88
CA GLN A 113 21.42 -16.53 -0.47
C GLN A 113 20.87 -17.60 0.47
N LEU A 114 19.66 -18.10 0.21
CA LEU A 114 19.01 -19.13 1.03
C LEU A 114 19.71 -20.50 0.92
N ALA A 115 20.31 -20.82 -0.22
CA ALA A 115 21.14 -22.01 -0.38
C ALA A 115 22.33 -22.03 0.60
N ALA A 116 22.85 -20.85 0.99
CA ALA A 116 23.93 -20.76 1.97
C ALA A 116 23.55 -21.44 3.28
N VAL A 117 22.30 -21.30 3.76
CA VAL A 117 21.82 -21.90 5.01
C VAL A 117 21.16 -23.28 4.84
N GLY A 118 21.22 -23.87 3.63
CA GLY A 118 20.67 -25.20 3.33
C GLY A 118 19.22 -25.20 2.85
N ILE A 119 18.64 -24.04 2.56
CA ILE A 119 17.29 -23.93 2.00
C ILE A 119 17.38 -24.06 0.48
N ARG A 120 16.79 -25.13 -0.08
CA ARG A 120 16.77 -25.42 -1.51
C ARG A 120 15.51 -24.82 -2.12
N VAL A 121 15.67 -23.69 -2.81
CA VAL A 121 14.54 -22.97 -3.38
C VAL A 121 14.25 -23.47 -4.80
N THR A 122 12.99 -23.80 -5.09
CA THR A 122 12.47 -23.98 -6.46
C THR A 122 11.72 -22.73 -6.87
N LEU A 123 12.12 -22.10 -7.97
CA LEU A 123 11.44 -20.92 -8.51
C LEU A 123 10.23 -21.37 -9.35
N ASP A 124 9.04 -20.97 -8.92
CA ASP A 124 7.79 -21.14 -9.66
C ASP A 124 7.42 -19.82 -10.34
N VAL A 125 7.99 -19.61 -11.54
CA VAL A 125 7.76 -18.42 -12.35
C VAL A 125 6.45 -18.57 -13.12
N GLN A 126 5.50 -17.69 -12.85
CA GLN A 126 4.18 -17.69 -13.47
C GLN A 126 3.98 -16.48 -14.38
N GLU A 127 3.15 -16.65 -15.41
CA GLU A 127 2.64 -15.52 -16.18
C GLU A 127 1.75 -14.63 -15.28
N ALA A 128 1.67 -13.33 -15.57
CA ALA A 128 0.96 -12.38 -14.71
C ALA A 128 -0.54 -12.69 -14.54
N GLY A 129 -1.16 -13.29 -15.56
CA GLY A 129 -2.56 -13.70 -15.51
C GLY A 129 -2.81 -14.75 -14.43
N GLY A 130 -3.68 -14.45 -13.47
CA GLY A 130 -4.10 -15.39 -12.42
C GLY A 130 -3.17 -15.50 -11.20
N TYR A 131 -1.92 -15.01 -11.26
CA TYR A 131 -1.00 -15.03 -10.11
C TYR A 131 -1.58 -14.32 -8.88
N ILE A 132 -2.14 -13.12 -9.08
CA ILE A 132 -2.74 -12.32 -7.99
C ILE A 132 -3.95 -13.04 -7.41
N GLY A 133 -4.79 -13.68 -8.24
CA GLY A 133 -5.92 -14.47 -7.76
C GLY A 133 -5.49 -15.60 -6.83
N LYS A 134 -4.48 -16.39 -7.24
CA LYS A 134 -3.92 -17.48 -6.42
C LYS A 134 -3.25 -16.98 -5.15
N LEU A 135 -2.59 -15.82 -5.20
CA LEU A 135 -2.01 -15.19 -4.02
C LEU A 135 -3.12 -14.82 -3.04
N LEU A 136 -4.11 -14.05 -3.50
CA LEU A 136 -5.19 -13.54 -2.66
C LEU A 136 -6.11 -14.65 -2.12
N SER A 137 -6.28 -15.76 -2.85
CA SER A 137 -7.02 -16.94 -2.39
C SER A 137 -6.21 -17.85 -1.44
N GLY A 138 -4.92 -17.58 -1.26
CA GLY A 138 -4.04 -18.40 -0.40
C GLY A 138 -3.67 -19.75 -1.02
N GLU A 139 -3.76 -19.89 -2.34
CA GLU A 139 -3.38 -21.12 -3.07
C GLU A 139 -1.87 -21.28 -3.25
N LEU A 140 -1.11 -20.17 -3.26
CA LEU A 140 0.34 -20.21 -3.37
C LEU A 140 0.94 -20.79 -2.08
N ARG A 141 1.66 -21.92 -2.22
CA ARG A 141 2.28 -22.65 -1.12
C ARG A 141 3.72 -22.18 -0.91
N GLY A 142 4.17 -22.18 0.34
CA GLY A 142 5.55 -21.79 0.68
C GLY A 142 5.70 -20.27 0.66
N ALA A 143 6.66 -19.78 -0.12
CA ALA A 143 6.94 -18.36 -0.24
C ALA A 143 6.45 -17.78 -1.57
N SER A 144 6.11 -16.49 -1.59
CA SER A 144 5.71 -15.79 -2.81
C SER A 144 6.17 -14.34 -2.83
N PHE A 145 6.25 -13.72 -4.00
CA PHE A 145 6.50 -12.28 -4.11
C PHE A 145 5.20 -11.48 -4.06
N SER A 146 5.15 -10.47 -3.20
CA SER A 146 4.08 -9.49 -3.14
C SER A 146 4.62 -8.15 -2.62
N ALA A 147 3.76 -7.17 -2.42
CA ALA A 147 4.12 -5.88 -1.88
C ALA A 147 2.96 -5.26 -1.10
N ALA A 148 3.29 -4.48 -0.07
CA ALA A 148 2.37 -3.56 0.55
C ALA A 148 2.25 -2.34 -0.35
N LEU A 149 1.02 -2.01 -0.73
CA LEU A 149 0.69 -0.91 -1.63
C LEU A 149 -0.37 -0.03 -0.97
N PRO A 150 0.01 0.82 0.00
CA PRO A 150 -0.94 1.73 0.61
C PRO A 150 -1.56 2.67 -0.45
N ASP A 151 -2.82 3.00 -0.27
CA ASP A 151 -3.61 3.91 -1.09
C ASP A 151 -3.52 5.35 -0.55
N TYR A 152 -3.37 5.50 0.77
CA TYR A 152 -3.21 6.80 1.44
C TYR A 152 -2.17 6.72 2.57
N PRO A 153 -1.53 7.84 2.96
CA PRO A 153 -0.37 7.86 3.84
C PRO A 153 -0.76 7.73 5.31
N GLU A 154 -1.25 6.55 5.65
CA GLU A 154 -1.61 6.17 7.00
C GLU A 154 -1.10 4.74 7.28
N ALA A 155 -0.56 4.54 8.49
CA ALA A 155 0.17 3.33 8.84
C ALA A 155 -0.73 2.08 8.88
N TRP A 156 -1.99 2.20 9.34
CA TRP A 156 -2.99 1.13 9.29
C TRP A 156 -3.31 0.76 7.84
N ASN A 157 -3.46 1.71 6.91
CA ASN A 157 -3.73 1.39 5.50
C ASN A 157 -2.63 0.52 4.86
N SER A 158 -1.37 0.70 5.26
CA SER A 158 -0.28 -0.14 4.78
C SER A 158 -0.23 -1.55 5.39
N LEU A 159 -0.96 -1.81 6.48
CA LEU A 159 -0.84 -3.04 7.28
C LEU A 159 -2.16 -3.81 7.45
N GLY A 160 -3.26 -3.10 7.68
CA GLY A 160 -4.61 -3.63 7.90
C GLY A 160 -5.18 -4.36 6.69
N ILE A 161 -4.80 -3.97 5.46
CA ILE A 161 -5.18 -4.69 4.24
C ILE A 161 -4.61 -6.12 4.25
N ASP A 162 -3.33 -6.25 4.62
CA ASP A 162 -2.60 -7.52 4.60
C ASP A 162 -2.84 -8.36 5.88
N PHE A 163 -3.03 -7.72 7.04
CA PHE A 163 -3.02 -8.40 8.35
C PHE A 163 -4.18 -8.06 9.31
N GLY A 164 -5.12 -7.21 8.89
CA GLY A 164 -6.27 -6.79 9.71
C GLY A 164 -7.38 -7.85 9.79
N SER A 165 -8.45 -7.53 10.53
CA SER A 165 -9.58 -8.45 10.75
C SER A 165 -10.32 -8.85 9.46
N THR A 166 -10.29 -7.99 8.43
CA THR A 166 -10.89 -8.23 7.11
C THR A 166 -9.89 -8.77 6.07
N SER A 167 -8.64 -9.03 6.46
CA SER A 167 -7.59 -9.49 5.53
C SER A 167 -7.95 -10.84 4.89
N GLY A 168 -7.69 -10.97 3.59
CA GLY A 168 -7.80 -12.25 2.89
C GLY A 168 -6.71 -13.27 3.27
N PRO A 169 -6.79 -14.50 2.76
CA PRO A 169 -5.87 -15.60 3.10
C PRO A 169 -4.48 -15.52 2.45
N ALA A 170 -4.05 -14.36 1.94
CA ALA A 170 -2.80 -14.21 1.19
C ALA A 170 -1.53 -14.60 1.98
N HIS A 171 -1.61 -14.47 3.31
CA HIS A 171 -0.54 -14.81 4.26
C HIS A 171 -0.83 -16.13 5.03
N GLY A 172 -1.90 -16.83 4.66
CA GLY A 172 -2.41 -18.01 5.36
C GLY A 172 -3.48 -17.67 6.40
N ASP A 173 -3.39 -18.29 7.58
CA ASP A 173 -4.24 -18.02 8.73
C ASP A 173 -3.85 -16.69 9.39
N GLN A 174 -4.85 -15.96 9.87
CA GLN A 174 -4.66 -14.67 10.54
C GLN A 174 -3.83 -14.81 11.83
N TYR A 175 -3.12 -13.74 12.18
CA TYR A 175 -2.32 -13.64 13.40
C TYR A 175 -3.16 -12.94 14.48
N PRO A 176 -3.79 -13.65 15.45
CA PRO A 176 -4.85 -13.07 16.27
C PRO A 176 -4.42 -11.85 17.09
N ARG A 177 -3.18 -11.85 17.58
CA ARG A 177 -2.63 -10.70 18.30
C ARG A 177 -2.41 -9.49 17.40
N LEU A 178 -1.91 -9.71 16.19
CA LEU A 178 -1.70 -8.64 15.21
C LEU A 178 -3.04 -8.03 14.76
N VAL A 179 -4.05 -8.87 14.52
CA VAL A 179 -5.42 -8.42 14.23
C VAL A 179 -5.96 -7.57 15.37
N ALA A 180 -5.86 -8.04 16.61
CA ALA A 180 -6.34 -7.30 17.78
C ALA A 180 -5.66 -5.93 17.93
N LEU A 181 -4.34 -5.86 17.73
CA LEU A 181 -3.58 -4.60 17.78
C LEU A 181 -3.99 -3.63 16.65
N LEU A 182 -4.19 -4.13 15.43
CA LEU A 182 -4.63 -3.31 14.29
C LEU A 182 -6.05 -2.79 14.49
N ASP A 183 -6.96 -3.61 15.02
CA ASP A 183 -8.33 -3.22 15.35
C ASP A 183 -8.37 -2.18 16.48
N GLU A 184 -7.47 -2.27 17.47
CA GLU A 184 -7.31 -1.26 18.52
C GLU A 184 -6.77 0.05 17.94
N ALA A 185 -5.70 -0.02 17.13
CA ALA A 185 -5.10 1.15 16.48
C ALA A 185 -6.08 1.89 15.56
N GLN A 186 -6.99 1.16 14.91
CA GLN A 186 -8.02 1.78 14.06
C GLN A 186 -9.00 2.66 14.85
N ARG A 187 -9.26 2.33 16.12
CA ARG A 187 -10.21 3.04 17.00
C ARG A 187 -9.55 4.09 17.90
N GLU A 188 -8.22 4.15 17.90
CA GLU A 188 -7.46 5.10 18.71
C GLU A 188 -7.24 6.43 17.97
N SER A 189 -7.62 7.52 18.62
CA SER A 189 -7.53 8.90 18.10
C SER A 189 -6.43 9.72 18.74
N ASP A 190 -5.92 9.34 19.91
CA ASP A 190 -4.75 9.96 20.52
C ASP A 190 -3.47 9.57 19.77
N PRO A 191 -2.69 10.53 19.25
CA PRO A 191 -1.50 10.23 18.45
C PRO A 191 -0.44 9.42 19.19
N ALA A 192 -0.23 9.68 20.49
CA ALA A 192 0.81 9.00 21.27
C ALA A 192 0.41 7.56 21.61
N ALA A 193 -0.85 7.34 21.97
CA ALA A 193 -1.39 6.00 22.16
C ALA A 193 -1.37 5.20 20.84
N ARG A 194 -1.71 5.84 19.72
CA ARG A 194 -1.64 5.23 18.38
C ARG A 194 -0.21 4.84 17.99
N GLU A 195 0.78 5.71 18.22
CA GLU A 195 2.20 5.39 17.97
C GLU A 195 2.69 4.19 18.81
N ALA A 196 2.28 4.11 20.07
CA ALA A 196 2.59 2.98 20.94
C ALA A 196 1.97 1.66 20.43
N LEU A 197 0.77 1.70 19.85
CA LEU A 197 0.17 0.55 19.17
C LEU A 197 0.96 0.15 17.93
N PHE A 198 1.35 1.10 17.07
CA PHE A 198 2.18 0.79 15.89
C PHE A 198 3.55 0.23 16.24
N THR A 199 4.15 0.66 17.35
CA THR A 199 5.38 0.04 17.88
C THR A 199 5.17 -1.44 18.19
N GLN A 200 4.05 -1.78 18.84
CA GLN A 200 3.70 -3.18 19.15
C GLN A 200 3.38 -3.99 17.88
N ILE A 201 2.64 -3.40 16.95
CA ILE A 201 2.27 -4.00 15.65
C ILE A 201 3.52 -4.35 14.85
N ASN A 202 4.42 -3.39 14.65
CA ASN A 202 5.65 -3.60 13.89
C ASN A 202 6.56 -4.66 14.54
N ASN A 203 6.67 -4.66 15.87
CA ASN A 203 7.44 -5.68 16.60
C ASN A 203 6.78 -7.06 16.53
N GLU A 204 5.45 -7.16 16.53
CA GLU A 204 4.73 -8.42 16.33
C GLU A 204 4.93 -8.95 14.90
N ILE A 205 4.85 -8.10 13.87
CA ILE A 205 5.16 -8.48 12.48
C ILE A 205 6.60 -8.97 12.37
N ARG A 206 7.55 -8.26 12.98
CA ARG A 206 8.96 -8.69 13.04
C ARG A 206 9.12 -10.05 13.72
N THR A 207 8.38 -10.30 14.80
CA THR A 207 8.44 -11.56 15.55
C THR A 207 7.81 -12.73 14.79
N GLN A 208 6.63 -12.52 14.21
CA GLN A 208 5.87 -13.56 13.50
C GLN A 208 6.38 -13.82 12.09
N VAL A 209 7.09 -12.85 11.50
CA VAL A 209 7.63 -12.91 10.14
C VAL A 209 6.57 -13.43 9.15
N PRO A 210 5.39 -12.79 9.02
CA PRO A 210 4.44 -13.16 7.97
C PRO A 210 5.02 -12.88 6.57
N VAL A 211 5.92 -11.90 6.51
CA VAL A 211 6.66 -11.47 5.32
C VAL A 211 8.09 -11.08 5.71
N VAL A 212 9.00 -10.98 4.73
CA VAL A 212 10.30 -10.32 4.85
C VAL A 212 10.29 -9.05 3.99
N PRO A 213 10.23 -7.83 4.56
CA PRO A 213 10.32 -6.59 3.81
C PRO A 213 11.73 -6.42 3.23
N ILE A 214 11.82 -6.08 1.95
CA ILE A 214 13.08 -5.99 1.21
C ILE A 214 13.36 -4.55 0.79
N ALA A 215 12.47 -3.91 0.04
CA ALA A 215 12.74 -2.61 -0.57
C ALA A 215 11.50 -1.71 -0.61
N ASN A 216 11.70 -0.42 -0.39
CA ASN A 216 10.74 0.61 -0.80
C ASN A 216 11.14 1.09 -2.19
N GLY A 217 10.57 0.47 -3.22
CA GLY A 217 10.97 0.64 -4.61
C GLY A 217 10.69 2.04 -5.13
N ALA A 218 11.73 2.72 -5.63
CA ALA A 218 11.57 4.03 -6.25
C ALA A 218 10.83 3.93 -7.59
N SER A 219 9.99 4.93 -7.85
CA SER A 219 9.36 5.12 -9.15
C SER A 219 9.92 6.35 -9.85
N LEU A 220 10.05 6.26 -11.18
CA LEU A 220 10.54 7.32 -12.05
C LEU A 220 9.38 7.82 -12.92
N ILE A 221 9.32 9.14 -13.09
CA ILE A 221 8.51 9.78 -14.12
C ILE A 221 9.49 10.40 -15.11
N VAL A 222 9.31 10.10 -16.40
CA VAL A 222 10.17 10.61 -17.46
C VAL A 222 9.37 11.62 -18.27
N THR A 223 9.95 12.79 -18.51
CA THR A 223 9.32 13.87 -19.29
C THR A 223 10.22 14.33 -20.43
N ARG A 224 9.62 14.96 -21.44
CA ARG A 224 10.39 15.72 -22.43
C ARG A 224 11.05 16.92 -21.76
N ALA A 225 12.18 17.35 -22.31
CA ALA A 225 12.97 18.45 -21.76
C ALA A 225 12.21 19.79 -21.70
N GLU A 226 11.16 19.97 -22.50
CA GLU A 226 10.28 21.14 -22.55
C GLU A 226 9.21 21.18 -21.44
N VAL A 227 9.00 20.08 -20.71
CA VAL A 227 8.05 20.01 -19.60
C VAL A 227 8.70 20.59 -18.34
N ARG A 228 8.02 21.55 -17.71
CA ARG A 228 8.45 22.24 -16.48
C ARG A 228 7.38 22.09 -15.39
N GLY A 229 7.82 22.13 -14.13
CA GLY A 229 6.91 22.19 -12.98
C GLY A 229 6.22 20.87 -12.60
N LEU A 230 6.47 19.77 -13.32
CA LEU A 230 5.97 18.47 -12.90
C LEU A 230 6.67 18.01 -11.61
N VAL A 231 5.88 17.80 -10.56
CA VAL A 231 6.33 17.22 -9.30
C VAL A 231 5.71 15.84 -9.13
N ALA A 232 6.56 14.84 -8.94
CA ALA A 232 6.12 13.46 -8.76
C ALA A 232 5.40 13.29 -7.41
N SER A 233 4.25 12.63 -7.41
CA SER A 233 3.47 12.42 -6.18
C SER A 233 3.81 11.08 -5.52
N PRO A 234 4.07 11.02 -4.19
CA PRO A 234 4.25 9.76 -3.48
C PRO A 234 3.06 8.81 -3.64
N VAL A 235 1.83 9.35 -3.63
CA VAL A 235 0.59 8.57 -3.76
C VAL A 235 0.10 8.45 -5.22
N ALA A 236 0.96 8.73 -6.21
CA ALA A 236 0.63 8.70 -7.64
C ALA A 236 -0.54 9.62 -8.06
N MET A 237 -0.77 10.70 -7.29
CA MET A 237 -1.71 11.79 -7.57
C MET A 237 -0.93 13.07 -7.93
N GLU A 238 -0.26 13.08 -9.08
CA GLU A 238 0.43 14.27 -9.58
C GLU A 238 -0.55 15.43 -9.79
N ARG A 239 -0.19 16.67 -9.46
CA ARG A 239 -1.02 17.85 -9.72
C ARG A 239 -0.55 18.57 -10.98
N PHE A 240 -1.33 18.51 -12.05
CA PHE A 240 -0.95 19.05 -13.36
C PHE A 240 -1.14 20.56 -13.47
N SER A 241 -1.83 21.20 -12.53
CA SER A 241 -1.96 22.66 -12.47
C SER A 241 -0.63 23.40 -12.32
N ALA A 242 0.42 22.73 -11.83
CA ALA A 242 1.78 23.27 -11.75
C ALA A 242 2.62 23.05 -13.02
N VAL A 243 2.12 22.26 -13.99
CA VAL A 243 2.87 21.87 -15.18
C VAL A 243 2.74 22.91 -16.28
N SER A 244 3.85 23.21 -16.93
CA SER A 244 3.88 24.00 -18.16
C SER A 244 4.73 23.31 -19.23
N VAL A 245 4.40 23.58 -20.50
CA VAL A 245 5.10 23.05 -21.66
C VAL A 245 5.57 24.22 -22.50
N GLU A 246 6.88 24.32 -22.75
CA GLU A 246 7.44 25.40 -23.56
C GLU A 246 6.85 25.39 -24.97
N GLY A 247 6.24 26.52 -25.38
CA GLY A 247 5.65 26.66 -26.71
C GLY A 247 4.33 25.89 -26.95
N SER A 248 3.71 25.34 -25.91
CA SER A 248 2.45 24.57 -26.02
C SER A 248 1.50 24.83 -24.84
N ASN A 249 0.20 24.86 -25.12
CA ASN A 249 -0.85 24.85 -24.10
C ASN A 249 -1.37 23.43 -23.81
N THR A 250 -0.74 22.42 -24.41
CA THR A 250 -1.13 21.02 -24.28
C THR A 250 -0.04 20.25 -23.56
N PHE A 251 -0.41 19.61 -22.46
CA PHE A 251 0.38 18.61 -21.77
C PHE A 251 -0.18 17.22 -22.09
N THR A 252 0.68 16.31 -22.54
CA THR A 252 0.32 14.92 -22.83
C THR A 252 0.94 14.01 -21.77
N TRP A 253 0.09 13.27 -21.06
CA TRP A 253 0.49 12.28 -20.05
C TRP A 253 0.24 10.87 -20.58
N LEU A 254 1.25 10.00 -20.44
CA LEU A 254 1.11 8.57 -20.70
C LEU A 254 0.98 7.83 -19.37
N GLN A 255 0.01 6.92 -19.28
CA GLN A 255 -0.22 6.07 -18.12
C GLN A 255 -0.39 4.59 -18.50
N GLY A 256 -0.53 3.72 -17.50
CA GLY A 256 -0.47 2.27 -17.65
C GLY A 256 -1.64 1.66 -18.44
N GLY A 257 -2.79 2.34 -18.47
CA GLY A 257 -3.97 1.91 -19.21
C GLY A 257 -5.03 3.00 -19.37
N GLU A 258 -6.13 2.62 -20.00
CA GLU A 258 -7.34 3.44 -20.05
C GLU A 258 -8.02 3.43 -18.66
N PRO A 259 -8.46 4.58 -18.13
CA PRO A 259 -9.20 4.61 -16.87
C PRO A 259 -10.51 3.82 -17.00
N ALA A 260 -10.92 3.11 -15.95
CA ALA A 260 -12.14 2.30 -16.02
C ALA A 260 -13.41 3.18 -16.13
N GLY A 261 -13.35 4.41 -15.61
CA GLY A 261 -14.36 5.44 -15.80
C GLY A 261 -13.89 6.78 -15.22
N LEU A 262 -14.80 7.76 -15.19
CA LEU A 262 -14.52 9.13 -14.75
C LEU A 262 -15.47 9.62 -13.65
N TYR A 263 -16.35 8.76 -13.15
CA TYR A 263 -17.16 9.07 -11.98
C TYR A 263 -16.37 8.71 -10.73
N CYS A 264 -15.65 9.71 -10.20
CA CYS A 264 -14.60 9.52 -9.19
C CYS A 264 -15.00 8.78 -7.91
N MET A 265 -16.30 8.66 -7.60
CA MET A 265 -16.77 7.94 -6.42
C MET A 265 -16.86 6.41 -6.62
N ASP A 266 -16.82 5.92 -7.86
CA ASP A 266 -16.86 4.48 -8.21
C ASP A 266 -15.47 3.89 -8.47
N GLU A 267 -14.48 4.73 -8.77
CA GLU A 267 -13.22 4.26 -9.36
C GLU A 267 -12.14 4.00 -8.30
N GLU A 268 -11.53 2.82 -8.39
CA GLU A 268 -10.45 2.37 -7.49
C GLU A 268 -9.10 2.29 -8.21
N ASP A 269 -9.09 2.41 -9.54
CA ASP A 269 -7.88 2.30 -10.34
C ASP A 269 -7.08 3.62 -10.38
N ARG A 270 -5.75 3.50 -10.45
CA ARG A 270 -4.84 4.66 -10.38
C ARG A 270 -4.97 5.56 -11.61
N GLU A 271 -5.32 5.00 -12.76
CA GLU A 271 -5.53 5.69 -14.02
C GLU A 271 -6.70 6.69 -13.91
N ALA A 272 -7.82 6.29 -13.32
CA ALA A 272 -8.98 7.13 -13.06
C ALA A 272 -8.72 8.13 -11.92
N VAL A 273 -8.18 7.67 -10.78
CA VAL A 273 -7.89 8.52 -9.62
C VAL A 273 -6.95 9.69 -9.98
N ARG A 274 -5.96 9.47 -10.85
CA ARG A 274 -5.08 10.55 -11.33
C ARG A 274 -5.86 11.63 -12.08
N ILE A 275 -6.82 11.26 -12.92
CA ILE A 275 -7.67 12.21 -13.66
C ILE A 275 -8.60 12.94 -12.69
N CYS A 276 -9.20 12.21 -11.75
CA CYS A 276 -10.03 12.76 -10.68
C CYS A 276 -9.32 13.84 -9.87
N ALA A 277 -8.03 13.64 -9.57
CA ALA A 277 -7.20 14.64 -8.89
C ALA A 277 -7.00 15.95 -9.69
N GLN A 278 -7.34 15.98 -10.98
CA GLN A 278 -7.26 17.19 -11.83
C GLN A 278 -8.60 17.90 -11.99
N VAL A 279 -9.72 17.18 -11.88
CA VAL A 279 -11.07 17.71 -12.18
C VAL A 279 -11.93 17.91 -10.95
N MET A 280 -11.61 17.23 -9.84
CA MET A 280 -12.26 17.39 -8.55
C MET A 280 -11.32 18.09 -7.55
N GLU A 281 -11.90 18.79 -6.59
CA GLU A 281 -11.16 19.31 -5.43
C GLU A 281 -11.89 18.91 -4.14
N GLY A 282 -11.14 18.36 -3.19
CA GLY A 282 -11.66 17.95 -1.89
C GLY A 282 -11.68 19.09 -0.87
N LEU A 283 -12.23 18.84 0.32
CA LEU A 283 -12.07 19.75 1.46
C LEU A 283 -10.60 19.89 1.84
N TYR A 284 -9.86 18.78 1.79
CA TYR A 284 -8.42 18.67 1.96
C TYR A 284 -7.81 17.95 0.74
N GLY A 285 -6.51 18.08 0.57
CA GLY A 285 -5.73 17.29 -0.38
C GLY A 285 -4.26 17.27 0.02
N TYR A 286 -3.44 16.48 -0.65
CA TYR A 286 -2.02 16.40 -0.34
C TYR A 286 -1.24 17.60 -0.87
N ALA A 287 -0.23 18.02 -0.10
CA ALA A 287 0.80 18.96 -0.53
C ALA A 287 1.45 18.48 -1.84
N VAL A 288 1.81 19.42 -2.73
CA VAL A 288 2.42 19.06 -4.01
C VAL A 288 3.75 18.34 -3.78
N GLY A 289 3.82 17.08 -4.19
CA GLY A 289 5.01 16.23 -4.04
C GLY A 289 5.17 15.57 -2.67
N GLY A 290 4.22 15.76 -1.75
CA GLY A 290 4.25 15.20 -0.40
C GLY A 290 3.02 14.39 -0.04
N THR A 291 3.00 13.92 1.21
CA THR A 291 1.90 13.16 1.83
C THR A 291 1.17 13.96 2.92
N ALA A 292 1.66 15.17 3.25
CA ALA A 292 1.01 16.05 4.22
C ALA A 292 -0.35 16.52 3.69
N ALA A 293 -1.39 16.41 4.52
CA ALA A 293 -2.72 16.93 4.20
C ALA A 293 -2.76 18.46 4.38
N GLU A 294 -3.34 19.16 3.41
CA GLU A 294 -3.47 20.61 3.40
C GLU A 294 -4.92 21.02 3.09
N PRO A 295 -5.42 22.13 3.69
CA PRO A 295 -6.74 22.65 3.38
C PRO A 295 -6.87 23.06 1.90
N ARG A 296 -7.94 22.60 1.26
CA ARG A 296 -8.29 22.87 -0.14
C ARG A 296 -9.56 23.69 -0.23
N LEU A 297 -10.74 23.08 -0.40
CA LEU A 297 -12.01 23.80 -0.35
C LEU A 297 -12.34 24.28 1.08
N ALA A 298 -11.81 23.61 2.10
CA ALA A 298 -11.84 24.09 3.47
C ALA A 298 -10.68 25.05 3.75
N THR A 299 -10.86 25.88 4.77
CA THR A 299 -9.81 26.67 5.44
C THR A 299 -9.25 25.91 6.63
N GLU A 300 -10.11 25.19 7.34
CA GLU A 300 -9.77 24.28 8.44
C GLU A 300 -10.88 23.24 8.62
N CYS A 301 -10.54 22.12 9.26
CA CYS A 301 -11.51 21.15 9.76
C CYS A 301 -11.09 20.76 11.18
N VAL A 302 -12.02 20.74 12.11
CA VAL A 302 -11.78 20.42 13.53
C VAL A 302 -12.64 19.24 13.92
N ALA A 303 -12.00 18.17 14.39
CA ALA A 303 -12.70 17.02 14.93
C ALA A 303 -13.15 17.30 16.38
N SER A 304 -14.34 16.81 16.74
CA SER A 304 -14.80 16.76 18.13
C SER A 304 -13.92 15.83 18.96
N ALA A 305 -13.94 16.00 20.28
CA ALA A 305 -13.12 15.21 21.19
C ALA A 305 -13.44 13.70 21.16
N ASP A 306 -14.69 13.34 20.82
CA ASP A 306 -15.12 11.94 20.63
C ASP A 306 -14.86 11.41 19.21
N GLY A 307 -14.35 12.25 18.30
CA GLY A 307 -14.09 11.89 16.90
C GLY A 307 -15.33 11.64 16.04
N LEU A 308 -16.53 11.90 16.56
CA LEU A 308 -17.79 11.61 15.86
C LEU A 308 -18.28 12.75 14.97
N VAL A 309 -17.72 13.95 15.11
CA VAL A 309 -18.06 15.14 14.33
C VAL A 309 -16.79 15.79 13.81
N VAL A 310 -16.79 16.15 12.53
CA VAL A 310 -15.73 16.99 11.93
C VAL A 310 -16.38 18.25 11.37
N GLU A 311 -16.06 19.40 11.96
CA GLU A 311 -16.56 20.69 11.52
C GLU A 311 -15.57 21.35 10.57
N CYS A 312 -15.98 21.63 9.33
CA CYS A 312 -15.13 22.21 8.30
C CYS A 312 -15.58 23.61 7.91
N ALA A 313 -14.69 24.60 8.03
CA ALA A 313 -14.94 25.97 7.58
C ALA A 313 -14.59 26.13 6.10
N LEU A 314 -15.58 26.35 5.24
CA LEU A 314 -15.39 26.45 3.79
C LEU A 314 -14.83 27.81 3.34
N ARG A 315 -14.04 27.80 2.26
CA ARG A 315 -13.62 29.02 1.55
C ARG A 315 -14.83 29.69 0.90
N ARG A 316 -14.96 31.02 1.07
CA ARG A 316 -16.15 31.78 0.66
C ARG A 316 -16.18 32.24 -0.80
N ASP A 317 -15.02 32.28 -1.46
CA ASP A 317 -14.86 32.84 -2.80
C ASP A 317 -14.60 31.77 -3.88
N VAL A 318 -14.95 30.52 -3.60
CA VAL A 318 -14.84 29.43 -4.58
C VAL A 318 -16.04 29.44 -5.52
N ARG A 319 -15.76 29.25 -6.81
CA ARG A 319 -16.77 29.12 -7.86
C ARG A 319 -16.51 27.90 -8.71
N PHE A 320 -17.58 27.25 -9.13
CA PHE A 320 -17.55 26.24 -10.17
C PHE A 320 -17.31 26.87 -11.55
N HIS A 321 -16.94 26.07 -12.53
CA HIS A 321 -16.70 26.52 -13.91
C HIS A 321 -17.93 27.17 -14.56
N ASN A 322 -19.14 26.85 -14.09
CA ASN A 322 -20.40 27.47 -14.53
C ASN A 322 -20.70 28.82 -13.83
N GLY A 323 -19.83 29.27 -12.93
CA GLY A 323 -19.97 30.53 -12.18
C GLY A 323 -20.76 30.44 -10.88
N ALA A 324 -21.41 29.31 -10.58
CA ALA A 324 -22.08 29.09 -9.29
C ALA A 324 -21.06 29.17 -8.14
N ARG A 325 -21.49 29.69 -6.99
CA ARG A 325 -20.66 29.72 -5.79
C ARG A 325 -20.78 28.39 -5.07
N LEU A 326 -19.67 27.91 -4.53
CA LEU A 326 -19.65 26.77 -3.62
C LEU A 326 -20.34 27.15 -2.30
N ASP A 327 -21.20 26.28 -1.80
CA ASP A 327 -21.69 26.31 -0.43
C ASP A 327 -21.65 24.92 0.24
N ALA A 328 -22.14 24.84 1.48
CA ALA A 328 -22.11 23.60 2.27
C ALA A 328 -23.07 22.52 1.73
N GLY A 329 -24.12 22.91 0.99
CA GLY A 329 -25.03 21.99 0.33
C GLY A 329 -24.32 21.21 -0.77
N ASP A 330 -23.49 21.87 -1.58
CA ASP A 330 -22.69 21.19 -2.61
C ASP A 330 -21.74 20.13 -2.03
N VAL A 331 -21.14 20.44 -0.87
CA VAL A 331 -20.27 19.51 -0.14
C VAL A 331 -21.08 18.33 0.38
N LEU A 332 -22.24 18.59 1.02
CA LEU A 332 -23.12 17.56 1.53
C LEU A 332 -23.60 16.63 0.43
N ASP A 333 -24.06 17.17 -0.70
CA ASP A 333 -24.53 16.40 -1.86
C ASP A 333 -23.41 15.53 -2.44
N SER A 334 -22.17 16.02 -2.44
CA SER A 334 -21.00 15.24 -2.87
C SER A 334 -20.75 14.04 -1.95
N PHE A 335 -20.76 14.24 -0.63
CA PHE A 335 -20.61 13.13 0.33
C PHE A 335 -21.81 12.18 0.30
N ALA A 336 -23.02 12.69 0.19
CA ALA A 336 -24.24 11.88 0.08
C ALA A 336 -24.20 11.00 -1.18
N ALA A 337 -23.73 11.53 -2.30
CA ALA A 337 -23.54 10.74 -3.51
C ALA A 337 -22.48 9.63 -3.39
N ALA A 338 -21.53 9.72 -2.46
CA ALA A 338 -20.58 8.63 -2.17
C ALA A 338 -21.05 7.67 -1.07
N TRP A 339 -22.00 8.08 -0.23
CA TRP A 339 -22.38 7.35 0.98
C TRP A 339 -23.76 6.68 0.88
N ASP A 340 -24.74 7.34 0.28
CA ASP A 340 -26.13 6.88 0.25
C ASP A 340 -26.44 6.07 -1.02
N CYS A 341 -26.70 4.78 -0.85
CA CYS A 341 -27.05 3.83 -1.92
C CYS A 341 -28.28 4.26 -2.76
N THR A 342 -29.12 5.16 -2.25
CA THR A 342 -30.32 5.65 -2.92
C THR A 342 -30.12 7.02 -3.60
N HIS A 343 -28.94 7.62 -3.46
CA HIS A 343 -28.72 8.99 -3.88
C HIS A 343 -28.79 9.11 -5.42
N PRO A 344 -29.64 10.00 -5.97
CA PRO A 344 -29.88 10.07 -7.42
C PRO A 344 -28.67 10.56 -8.23
N LEU A 345 -27.67 11.15 -7.57
CA LEU A 345 -26.43 11.59 -8.22
C LEU A 345 -25.34 10.50 -8.24
N HIS A 346 -25.56 9.35 -7.59
CA HIS A 346 -24.65 8.21 -7.70
C HIS A 346 -24.90 7.47 -9.03
N VAL A 347 -24.34 8.01 -10.11
CA VAL A 347 -24.58 7.52 -11.49
C VAL A 347 -23.30 6.99 -12.14
N GLY A 348 -22.46 6.34 -11.34
CA GLY A 348 -21.24 5.72 -11.83
C GLY A 348 -21.48 4.51 -12.73
N ARG A 349 -20.42 4.09 -13.41
CA ARG A 349 -20.41 2.92 -14.33
C ARG A 349 -20.87 1.65 -13.65
N THR A 350 -20.54 1.49 -12.38
CA THR A 350 -20.78 0.26 -11.62
C THR A 350 -21.87 0.44 -10.57
N GLY A 351 -22.12 1.67 -10.12
CA GLY A 351 -22.99 1.95 -8.98
C GLY A 351 -22.47 1.34 -7.68
N ASN A 352 -21.15 1.06 -7.61
CA ASN A 352 -20.54 0.40 -6.47
C ASN A 352 -20.03 1.46 -5.49
N PHE A 353 -20.20 1.18 -4.19
CA PHE A 353 -19.83 2.10 -3.11
C PHE A 353 -18.55 1.66 -2.37
N ARG A 354 -17.70 0.85 -3.02
CA ARG A 354 -16.61 0.12 -2.33
C ARG A 354 -15.63 1.01 -1.60
N GLY A 355 -15.13 2.06 -2.26
CA GLY A 355 -14.17 2.97 -1.65
C GLY A 355 -14.70 3.60 -0.36
N TRP A 356 -15.94 4.07 -0.38
CA TRP A 356 -16.56 4.68 0.80
C TRP A 356 -16.95 3.66 1.87
N SER A 357 -17.46 2.48 1.47
CA SER A 357 -17.89 1.44 2.40
C SER A 357 -16.75 0.89 3.25
N TRP A 358 -15.54 0.82 2.71
CA TRP A 358 -14.35 0.41 3.46
C TRP A 358 -13.88 1.45 4.50
N ILE A 359 -14.15 2.73 4.27
CA ILE A 359 -13.69 3.82 5.15
C ILE A 359 -14.75 4.13 6.21
N MET A 360 -16.01 4.29 5.81
CA MET A 360 -17.10 4.82 6.66
C MET A 360 -18.38 3.95 6.65
N GLY A 361 -18.39 2.83 5.91
CA GLY A 361 -19.63 2.08 5.64
C GLY A 361 -20.56 2.79 4.65
N THR A 362 -21.75 2.23 4.42
CA THR A 362 -22.77 2.79 3.51
C THR A 362 -24.07 3.14 4.23
N LEU A 363 -24.74 4.21 3.77
CA LEU A 363 -26.11 4.53 4.17
C LEU A 363 -27.07 3.82 3.22
N ASN A 364 -28.21 3.38 3.76
CA ASN A 364 -29.23 2.63 3.00
C ASN A 364 -28.65 1.40 2.30
N ALA A 365 -27.75 0.66 2.96
CA ALA A 365 -27.01 -0.47 2.40
C ALA A 365 -27.89 -1.50 1.67
N ASP A 366 -29.11 -1.75 2.16
CA ASP A 366 -30.09 -2.64 1.53
C ASP A 366 -30.42 -2.26 0.06
N ALA A 367 -30.28 -0.98 -0.30
CA ALA A 367 -30.54 -0.47 -1.65
C ALA A 367 -29.35 -0.64 -2.61
N CYS A 368 -28.15 -0.93 -2.11
CA CYS A 368 -26.97 -1.12 -2.95
C CYS A 368 -27.01 -2.43 -3.76
N GLY A 369 -27.86 -3.39 -3.38
CA GLY A 369 -27.91 -4.73 -3.98
C GLY A 369 -26.65 -5.53 -3.66
N GLU A 370 -26.76 -6.60 -2.86
CA GLU A 370 -25.63 -7.48 -2.51
C GLU A 370 -25.01 -8.19 -3.73
#